data_AF-A0AAU6LLP7-F1
#
_entry.id   AF-A0AAU6LLP7-F1
#
_cell.length_a   1.000
_cell.length_b   1.000
_cell.length_c   1.000
_cell.angle_alpha   90.00
_cell.angle_beta   90.00
_cell.angle_gamma   90.00
#
_symmetry.space_group_name_H-M   'P 1'
#
loop_
_entity.id
_entity.type
_entity.pdbx_description
1 polymer ?
#
loop_
_entity_poly.entity_id
_entity_poly.type
_entity_poly.pdbx_seq_one_letter_code
_entity_poly.pdbx_strand_id
1 'polypeptide(L)'
;MCDDDKTVQRLELEVDEPSLSQLGWRIDEIGARLITTTYGEWEHYQEIELSGTARFLGQDRSDRFGGGDYAPALLLAVGRTGSPTPPLYKRLVMETVTTLSERPWRLCEKSSSWECESPLAPEEITLRITALDLEEIESDFDLAPEKHTVLPVEVIDKSTQISAVRLTVSTISAHLLHDPYDSRLRVHLAGSVEIGAPEELLAVHLAAHDWRDQDSTLEDECPFDVSLPGLVVEALGGDGALLSETEISFYGSIPVGEAGELPVRGPRWIADTGYDLPYTAPEPVRVIVRIVDADDL
;
A
#
# COMPACT_ATOMS: atom_id res chain seq x y z
N MET A 1 18.24 -40.29 9.87
CA MET A 1 18.10 -38.99 10.53
C MET A 1 18.91 -38.05 9.68
N CYS A 2 18.25 -37.31 8.80
CA CYS A 2 18.88 -36.12 8.25
C CYS A 2 18.87 -35.11 9.39
N ASP A 3 20.04 -34.59 9.76
CA ASP A 3 20.13 -33.53 10.76
C ASP A 3 19.64 -32.25 10.09
N ASP A 4 18.61 -31.63 10.65
CA ASP A 4 18.13 -30.32 10.22
C ASP A 4 19.06 -29.27 10.85
N ASP A 5 19.79 -28.50 10.05
CA ASP A 5 20.57 -27.38 10.57
C ASP A 5 19.71 -26.11 10.56
N LYS A 6 19.61 -25.46 11.72
CA LYS A 6 18.79 -24.27 11.91
C LYS A 6 19.65 -23.11 12.39
N THR A 7 19.72 -22.06 11.59
CA THR A 7 20.40 -20.81 11.93
C THR A 7 19.40 -19.69 12.17
N VAL A 8 19.75 -18.78 13.08
CA VAL A 8 18.94 -17.61 13.41
C VAL A 8 19.86 -16.39 13.44
N GLN A 9 19.57 -15.42 12.59
CA GLN A 9 20.36 -14.21 12.43
C GLN A 9 19.48 -12.97 12.65
N ARG A 10 20.06 -11.90 13.18
CA ARG A 10 19.35 -10.64 13.36
C ARG A 10 19.21 -9.93 12.01
N LEU A 11 18.03 -9.37 11.75
CA LEU A 11 17.80 -8.46 10.63
C LEU A 11 17.84 -7.01 11.11
N GLU A 12 18.39 -6.13 10.28
CA GLU A 12 18.23 -4.70 10.46
C GLU A 12 16.82 -4.28 10.05
N LEU A 13 16.22 -3.40 10.83
CA LEU A 13 14.87 -2.91 10.62
C LEU A 13 14.89 -1.39 10.66
N GLU A 14 14.47 -0.78 9.56
CA GLU A 14 14.26 0.66 9.47
C GLU A 14 12.89 1.03 10.07
N VAL A 15 12.84 2.12 10.83
CA VAL A 15 11.59 2.69 11.34
C VAL A 15 11.43 4.07 10.74
N ASP A 16 10.38 4.24 9.95
CA ASP A 16 10.05 5.51 9.29
C ASP A 16 9.35 6.47 10.25
N GLU A 17 10.09 6.94 11.25
CA GLU A 17 9.58 7.82 12.30
C GLU A 17 8.83 9.06 11.78
N PRO A 18 9.27 9.75 10.71
CA PRO A 18 8.52 10.88 10.16
C PRO A 18 7.10 10.50 9.69
N SER A 19 6.97 9.40 8.94
CA SER A 19 5.67 8.92 8.46
C SER A 19 4.77 8.43 9.58
N LEU A 20 5.36 7.71 10.54
CA LEU A 20 4.64 7.12 11.66
C LEU A 20 4.11 8.20 12.60
N SER A 21 4.98 9.11 13.03
CA SER A 21 4.61 10.18 13.97
C SER A 21 3.51 11.09 13.43
N GLN A 22 3.56 11.42 12.14
CA GLN A 22 2.53 12.20 11.45
C GLN A 22 1.14 11.55 11.51
N LEU A 23 1.09 10.22 11.57
CA LEU A 23 -0.14 9.43 11.64
C LEU A 23 -0.48 8.99 13.06
N GLY A 24 0.27 9.45 14.07
CA GLY A 24 0.06 9.12 15.48
C GLY A 24 0.65 7.78 15.90
N TRP A 25 1.52 7.16 15.10
CA TRP A 25 2.21 5.93 15.47
C TRP A 25 3.55 6.21 16.13
N ARG A 26 3.87 5.40 17.13
CA ARG A 26 5.19 5.30 17.74
C ARG A 26 5.58 3.83 17.87
N ILE A 27 6.80 3.50 17.46
CA ILE A 27 7.34 2.15 17.59
C ILE A 27 8.29 2.12 18.78
N ASP A 28 8.09 1.14 19.66
CA ASP A 28 8.95 0.84 20.79
C ASP A 28 9.57 -0.55 20.56
N GLU A 29 10.71 -0.84 21.21
CA GLU A 29 11.37 -2.17 21.31
C GLU A 29 11.06 -3.15 20.16
N ILE A 30 11.54 -2.85 18.96
CA ILE A 30 11.30 -3.66 17.76
C ILE A 30 12.54 -4.46 17.37
N GLY A 31 12.33 -5.70 16.94
CA GLY A 31 13.39 -6.57 16.45
C GLY A 31 12.88 -7.58 15.42
N ALA A 32 13.72 -7.87 14.44
CA ALA A 32 13.46 -8.86 13.42
C ALA A 32 14.60 -9.89 13.36
N ARG A 33 14.27 -11.12 12.99
CA ARG A 33 15.23 -12.21 12.79
C ARG A 33 14.93 -12.97 11.51
N LEU A 34 15.99 -13.34 10.81
CA LEU A 34 15.97 -14.30 9.72
C LEU A 34 16.24 -15.68 10.31
N ILE A 35 15.38 -16.63 9.99
CA ILE A 35 15.53 -18.02 10.38
C ILE A 35 15.77 -18.81 9.09
N THR A 36 16.85 -19.57 9.06
CA THR A 36 17.15 -20.48 7.94
C THR A 36 17.12 -21.91 8.46
N THR A 37 16.37 -22.77 7.79
CA THR A 37 16.34 -24.22 8.04
C THR A 37 16.88 -24.92 6.80
N THR A 38 17.90 -25.75 6.97
CA THR A 38 18.55 -26.47 5.87
C THR A 38 18.32 -27.96 6.02
N TYR A 39 17.82 -28.60 4.96
CA TYR A 39 17.63 -30.04 4.85
C TYR A 39 18.63 -30.61 3.84
N GLY A 40 19.61 -31.38 4.33
CA GLY A 40 20.67 -31.91 3.48
C GLY A 40 21.58 -30.80 2.91
N GLU A 41 22.04 -30.96 1.67
CA GLU A 41 23.01 -30.04 1.04
C GLU A 41 22.37 -29.00 0.10
N TRP A 42 21.07 -29.12 -0.23
CA TRP A 42 20.47 -28.38 -1.36
C TRP A 42 19.13 -27.71 -1.06
N GLU A 43 18.45 -28.07 0.02
CA GLU A 43 17.11 -27.56 0.33
C GLU A 43 17.21 -26.58 1.51
N HIS A 44 16.95 -25.29 1.23
CA HIS A 44 16.98 -24.24 2.23
C HIS A 44 15.63 -23.54 2.30
N TYR A 45 15.13 -23.36 3.52
CA TYR A 45 13.90 -22.63 3.79
C TYR A 45 14.20 -21.45 4.70
N GLN A 46 13.70 -20.27 4.33
CA GLN A 46 13.87 -19.06 5.11
C GLN A 46 12.54 -18.45 5.50
N GLU A 47 12.51 -17.87 6.69
CA GLU A 47 11.36 -17.14 7.23
C GLU A 47 11.86 -15.95 8.06
N ILE A 48 11.08 -14.87 8.09
CA ILE A 48 11.31 -13.69 8.92
C ILE A 48 10.34 -13.73 10.08
N GLU A 49 10.86 -13.51 11.28
CA GLU A 49 10.04 -13.26 12.47
C GLU A 49 10.29 -11.85 12.98
N LEU A 50 9.20 -11.12 13.22
CA LEU A 50 9.17 -9.76 13.74
C LEU A 50 8.49 -9.75 15.10
N SER A 51 9.10 -9.07 16.07
CA SER A 51 8.49 -8.87 17.38
C SER A 51 8.78 -7.47 17.90
N GLY A 52 7.78 -6.85 18.53
CA GLY A 52 7.97 -5.58 19.22
C GLY A 52 6.68 -4.98 19.72
N THR A 53 6.66 -3.66 19.92
CA THR A 53 5.49 -2.96 20.44
C THR A 53 5.24 -1.67 19.65
N ALA A 54 3.99 -1.41 19.32
CA ALA A 54 3.55 -0.14 18.74
C ALA A 54 2.57 0.57 19.68
N ARG A 55 2.58 1.89 19.69
CA ARG A 55 1.61 2.71 20.41
C ARG A 55 0.96 3.69 19.45
N PHE A 56 -0.36 3.78 19.53
CA PHE A 56 -1.12 4.78 18.80
C PHE A 56 -1.48 5.95 19.71
N LEU A 57 -1.16 7.16 19.27
CA LEU A 57 -1.41 8.44 19.92
C LEU A 57 -2.28 9.27 18.97
N GLY A 58 -3.57 8.94 18.89
CA GLY A 58 -4.47 9.55 17.90
C GLY A 58 -4.65 11.07 17.98
N GLN A 59 -4.26 11.68 19.10
CA GLN A 59 -4.22 13.14 19.29
C GLN A 59 -3.05 13.81 18.55
N ASP A 60 -2.02 13.05 18.19
CA ASP A 60 -0.82 13.53 17.49
C ASP A 60 -1.02 13.47 15.96
N ARG A 61 -2.14 12.89 15.49
CA ARG A 61 -2.49 12.81 14.06
C ARG A 61 -2.89 14.20 13.55
N SER A 62 -2.14 14.71 12.58
CA SER A 62 -2.33 16.07 12.04
C SER A 62 -3.62 16.21 11.22
N ASP A 63 -3.90 15.25 10.35
CA ASP A 63 -5.00 15.29 9.38
C ASP A 63 -5.65 13.90 9.25
N ARG A 64 -6.93 13.87 8.89
CA ARG A 64 -7.71 12.62 8.70
C ARG A 64 -8.27 12.60 7.29
N PHE A 65 -7.93 11.57 6.52
CA PHE A 65 -8.44 11.38 5.17
C PHE A 65 -9.25 10.08 5.18
N GLY A 66 -10.58 10.19 5.12
CA GLY A 66 -11.52 9.07 5.22
C GLY A 66 -12.40 9.06 6.48
N GLY A 67 -13.59 8.47 6.33
CA GLY A 67 -14.58 8.30 7.38
C GLY A 67 -14.45 6.93 8.05
N GLY A 68 -14.04 6.89 9.31
CA GLY A 68 -13.95 5.64 10.06
C GLY A 68 -13.37 5.84 11.45
N ASP A 69 -13.58 4.84 12.30
CA ASP A 69 -12.98 4.77 13.63
C ASP A 69 -11.65 3.99 13.63
N TYR A 70 -11.18 3.54 12.47
CA TYR A 70 -9.90 2.85 12.31
C TYR A 70 -8.71 3.81 12.33
N ALA A 71 -7.62 3.38 12.97
CA ALA A 71 -6.34 4.04 12.84
C ALA A 71 -5.72 3.73 11.46
N PRO A 72 -4.86 4.61 10.92
CA PRO A 72 -4.05 4.29 9.75
C PRO A 72 -3.29 2.97 9.96
N ALA A 73 -3.29 2.09 8.95
CA ALA A 73 -2.65 0.80 9.10
C ALA A 73 -1.14 0.96 9.35
N LEU A 74 -0.61 0.17 10.29
CA LEU A 74 0.82 0.03 10.44
C LEU A 74 1.32 -0.99 9.41
N LEU A 75 2.30 -0.62 8.61
CA LEU A 75 2.80 -1.41 7.49
C LEU A 75 4.22 -1.90 7.73
N LEU A 76 4.51 -3.13 7.35
CA LEU A 76 5.85 -3.68 7.19
C LEU A 76 6.15 -3.83 5.70
N ALA A 77 7.15 -3.12 5.22
CA ALA A 77 7.72 -3.28 3.89
C ALA A 77 8.87 -4.29 3.94
N VAL A 78 8.83 -5.29 3.07
CA VAL A 78 9.81 -6.38 2.96
C VAL A 78 10.37 -6.40 1.54
N GLY A 79 11.67 -6.27 1.39
CA GLY A 79 12.32 -6.20 0.09
C GLY A 79 13.69 -6.87 0.06
N ARG A 80 14.29 -6.90 -1.13
CA ARG A 80 15.67 -7.35 -1.35
C ARG A 80 16.57 -6.15 -1.60
N THR A 81 17.72 -6.10 -0.94
CA THR A 81 18.70 -5.02 -1.12
C THR A 81 19.16 -4.97 -2.58
N GLY A 82 19.03 -3.79 -3.20
CA GLY A 82 19.45 -3.58 -4.59
C GLY A 82 18.52 -4.19 -5.66
N SER A 83 17.40 -4.80 -5.27
CA SER A 83 16.40 -5.28 -6.22
C SER A 83 15.63 -4.11 -6.85
N PRO A 84 15.33 -4.16 -8.16
CA PRO A 84 14.45 -3.18 -8.80
C PRO A 84 12.96 -3.40 -8.45
N THR A 85 12.60 -4.56 -7.89
CA THR A 85 11.22 -4.86 -7.48
C THR A 85 10.90 -4.10 -6.19
N PRO A 86 9.75 -3.37 -6.13
CA PRO A 86 9.31 -2.72 -4.90
C PRO A 86 9.14 -3.72 -3.75
N PRO A 87 9.27 -3.27 -2.50
CA PRO A 87 9.03 -4.13 -1.34
C PRO A 87 7.57 -4.60 -1.32
N LEU A 88 7.32 -5.81 -0.84
CA LEU A 88 5.98 -6.28 -0.48
C LEU A 88 5.56 -5.65 0.83
N TYR A 89 4.27 -5.39 0.99
CA TYR A 89 3.74 -4.74 2.19
C TYR A 89 2.82 -5.69 2.95
N LYS A 90 3.00 -5.74 4.27
CA LYS A 90 2.12 -6.44 5.20
C LYS A 90 1.48 -5.43 6.16
N ARG A 91 0.17 -5.52 6.33
CA ARG A 91 -0.53 -4.84 7.42
C ARG A 91 -0.18 -5.53 8.75
N LEU A 92 0.53 -4.83 9.62
CA LEU A 92 0.89 -5.27 10.97
C LEU A 92 -0.24 -5.01 11.96
N VAL A 93 -0.95 -3.89 11.81
CA VAL A 93 -2.04 -3.48 12.69
C VAL A 93 -3.14 -2.82 11.86
N MET A 94 -4.38 -3.29 12.05
CA MET A 94 -5.60 -2.71 11.47
C MET A 94 -6.70 -2.81 12.53
N GLU A 95 -6.81 -1.78 13.35
CA GLU A 95 -7.68 -1.75 14.53
C GLU A 95 -8.28 -0.35 14.72
N THR A 96 -9.34 -0.28 15.53
CA THR A 96 -9.98 0.99 15.85
C THR A 96 -9.13 1.85 16.78
N VAL A 97 -9.25 3.17 16.64
CA VAL A 97 -8.60 4.18 17.51
C VAL A 97 -8.94 3.92 18.97
N THR A 98 -10.19 3.56 19.27
CA THR A 98 -10.63 3.23 20.62
C THR A 98 -9.81 2.08 21.19
N THR A 99 -9.72 0.94 20.48
CA THR A 99 -8.95 -0.23 20.90
C THR A 99 -7.46 0.11 21.09
N LEU A 100 -6.86 0.85 20.16
CA LEU A 100 -5.43 1.16 20.19
C LEU A 100 -5.05 2.20 21.24
N SER A 101 -5.99 3.03 21.68
CA SER A 101 -5.76 4.04 22.72
C SER A 101 -5.64 3.45 24.13
N GLU A 102 -6.17 2.24 24.36
CA GLU A 102 -6.21 1.65 25.69
C GLU A 102 -4.84 1.15 26.17
N ARG A 103 -4.00 0.68 25.25
CA ARG A 103 -2.71 0.04 25.59
C ARG A 103 -1.79 -0.06 24.37
N PRO A 104 -0.47 -0.22 24.58
CA PRO A 104 0.45 -0.57 23.50
C PRO A 104 0.07 -1.90 22.85
N TRP A 105 0.17 -1.96 21.53
CA TRP A 105 -0.08 -3.13 20.71
C TRP A 105 1.19 -3.97 20.58
N ARG A 106 1.10 -5.28 20.83
CA ARG A 106 2.23 -6.20 20.66
C ARG A 106 2.26 -6.71 19.23
N LEU A 107 3.38 -6.52 18.58
CA LEU A 107 3.67 -7.05 17.25
C LEU A 107 4.32 -8.41 17.41
N CYS A 108 3.79 -9.43 16.74
CA CYS A 108 4.35 -10.77 16.69
C CYS A 108 3.97 -11.39 15.36
N GLU A 109 4.76 -11.09 14.33
CA GLU A 109 4.51 -11.56 12.97
C GLU A 109 5.55 -12.57 12.55
N LYS A 110 5.12 -13.49 11.71
CA LYS A 110 5.96 -14.51 11.09
C LYS A 110 5.58 -14.62 9.63
N SER A 111 6.57 -14.55 8.76
CA SER A 111 6.34 -14.68 7.32
C SER A 111 5.96 -16.11 6.95
N SER A 112 5.47 -16.28 5.73
CA SER A 112 5.54 -17.59 5.08
C SER A 112 6.99 -18.06 5.01
N SER A 113 7.18 -19.38 4.99
CA SER A 113 8.48 -19.97 4.71
C SER A 113 8.64 -20.06 3.19
N TRP A 114 9.73 -19.54 2.64
CA TRP A 114 10.05 -19.64 1.22
C TRP A 114 11.28 -20.51 0.99
N GLU A 115 11.28 -21.24 -0.12
CA GLU A 115 12.41 -22.05 -0.55
C GLU A 115 13.46 -21.19 -1.25
N CYS A 116 14.74 -21.48 -1.02
CA CYS A 116 15.87 -20.77 -1.62
C CYS A 116 16.88 -21.77 -2.19
N GLU A 117 17.33 -21.55 -3.43
CA GLU A 117 18.49 -22.26 -3.98
C GLU A 117 19.78 -21.96 -3.19
N SER A 118 19.87 -20.76 -2.61
CA SER A 118 20.94 -20.35 -1.71
C SER A 118 20.37 -19.42 -0.64
N PRO A 119 20.65 -19.65 0.66
CA PRO A 119 20.13 -18.81 1.73
C PRO A 119 20.58 -17.36 1.56
N LEU A 120 19.63 -16.43 1.69
CA LEU A 120 19.94 -15.01 1.75
C LEU A 120 20.60 -14.67 3.08
N ALA A 121 21.58 -13.79 3.03
CA ALA A 121 22.16 -13.20 4.20
C ALA A 121 21.30 -12.02 4.69
N PRO A 122 21.36 -11.67 6.00
CA PRO A 122 20.55 -10.59 6.56
C PRO A 122 20.65 -9.24 5.83
N GLU A 123 21.80 -8.93 5.24
CA GLU A 123 22.09 -7.66 4.59
C GLU A 123 21.47 -7.58 3.19
N GLU A 124 21.03 -8.72 2.65
CA GLU A 124 20.34 -8.84 1.37
C GLU A 124 18.83 -8.61 1.50
N ILE A 125 18.32 -8.45 2.74
CA ILE A 125 16.92 -8.25 3.05
C ILE A 125 16.75 -6.85 3.65
N THR A 126 15.82 -6.08 3.09
CA THR A 126 15.43 -4.78 3.63
C THR A 126 14.10 -4.91 4.34
N LEU A 127 14.03 -4.47 5.60
CA LEU A 127 12.80 -4.36 6.35
C LEU A 127 12.57 -2.92 6.78
N ARG A 128 11.33 -2.43 6.61
CA ARG A 128 10.94 -1.10 7.07
C ARG A 128 9.54 -1.10 7.66
N ILE A 129 9.36 -0.50 8.83
CA ILE A 129 8.03 -0.19 9.38
C ILE A 129 7.66 1.25 8.99
N THR A 130 6.46 1.42 8.44
CA THR A 130 5.92 2.73 8.04
C THR A 130 4.40 2.76 8.19
N ALA A 131 3.79 3.89 7.86
CA ALA A 131 2.35 4.05 7.75
C ALA A 131 2.06 5.11 6.67
N LEU A 132 0.92 4.97 6.01
CA LEU A 132 0.43 5.86 4.95
C LEU A 132 -1.00 6.28 5.28
N ASP A 133 -1.46 7.38 4.69
CA ASP A 133 -2.81 7.88 4.93
C ASP A 133 -3.86 6.93 4.33
N LEU A 134 -3.54 6.38 3.17
CA LEU A 134 -4.40 5.53 2.36
C LEU A 134 -3.57 4.35 1.85
N GLU A 135 -4.16 3.17 1.87
CA GLU A 135 -3.47 1.98 1.43
C GLU A 135 -4.48 0.97 0.88
N GLU A 136 -4.15 0.39 -0.27
CA GLU A 136 -4.87 -0.75 -0.84
C GLU A 136 -3.83 -1.79 -1.26
N ILE A 137 -3.43 -2.64 -0.32
CA ILE A 137 -2.40 -3.65 -0.55
C ILE A 137 -2.95 -5.07 -0.38
N GLU A 138 -2.44 -5.97 -1.20
CA GLU A 138 -2.51 -7.41 -0.93
C GLU A 138 -1.57 -7.75 0.22
N SER A 139 -2.14 -8.21 1.33
CA SER A 139 -1.44 -8.33 2.60
C SER A 139 -0.81 -9.73 2.77
N ASP A 140 0.30 -9.98 2.10
CA ASP A 140 1.11 -11.19 2.29
C ASP A 140 2.44 -10.86 2.99
N PHE A 141 2.77 -11.56 4.06
CA PHE A 141 4.08 -11.43 4.70
C PHE A 141 5.05 -12.40 4.02
N ASP A 142 5.62 -11.95 2.92
CA ASP A 142 6.53 -12.74 2.09
C ASP A 142 7.65 -11.88 1.50
N LEU A 143 8.61 -12.52 0.83
CA LEU A 143 9.69 -11.89 0.09
C LEU A 143 9.45 -12.06 -1.41
N ALA A 144 9.51 -10.96 -2.16
CA ALA A 144 9.36 -11.04 -3.62
C ALA A 144 10.39 -12.00 -4.23
N PRO A 145 9.98 -12.85 -5.20
CA PRO A 145 10.89 -13.78 -5.85
C PRO A 145 12.00 -13.03 -6.60
N GLU A 146 13.17 -13.65 -6.67
CA GLU A 146 14.32 -13.05 -7.36
C GLU A 146 14.05 -12.94 -8.87
N LYS A 147 13.49 -13.99 -9.47
CA LYS A 147 13.20 -14.07 -10.90
C LYS A 147 11.87 -13.38 -11.20
N HIS A 148 11.95 -12.32 -12.01
CA HIS A 148 10.78 -11.56 -12.44
C HIS A 148 11.01 -10.93 -13.81
N THR A 149 9.92 -10.62 -14.50
CA THR A 149 9.93 -9.85 -15.74
C THR A 149 9.30 -8.48 -15.50
N VAL A 150 10.02 -7.40 -15.83
CA VAL A 150 9.48 -6.04 -15.73
C VAL A 150 8.58 -5.76 -16.94
N LEU A 151 7.36 -5.30 -16.70
CA LEU A 151 6.42 -4.92 -17.75
C LEU A 151 6.36 -3.39 -17.89
N PRO A 152 6.24 -2.86 -19.12
CA PRO A 152 5.99 -1.44 -19.32
C PRO A 152 4.62 -1.05 -18.75
N VAL A 153 4.57 0.13 -18.13
CA VAL A 153 3.34 0.68 -17.55
C VAL A 153 3.06 2.06 -18.14
N GLU A 154 1.81 2.26 -18.56
CA GLU A 154 1.29 3.55 -19.05
C GLU A 154 0.28 4.10 -18.03
N VAL A 155 0.42 5.37 -17.64
CA VAL A 155 -0.55 6.04 -16.76
C VAL A 155 -1.37 7.02 -17.59
N ILE A 156 -2.69 6.91 -17.50
CA ILE A 156 -3.65 7.78 -18.19
C ILE A 156 -4.57 8.40 -17.15
N ASP A 157 -4.49 9.71 -16.98
CA ASP A 157 -5.42 10.44 -16.14
C ASP A 157 -6.69 10.78 -16.92
N LYS A 158 -7.83 10.22 -16.49
CA LYS A 158 -9.17 10.47 -17.04
C LYS A 158 -10.08 11.20 -16.04
N SER A 159 -9.56 11.56 -14.86
CA SER A 159 -10.35 12.25 -13.84
C SER A 159 -10.85 13.60 -14.37
N THR A 160 -12.14 13.90 -14.16
CA THR A 160 -12.70 15.20 -14.51
C THR A 160 -12.50 16.23 -13.39
N GLN A 161 -12.15 15.75 -12.20
CA GLN A 161 -12.02 16.53 -10.97
C GLN A 161 -10.58 16.99 -10.67
N ILE A 162 -9.67 16.88 -11.65
CA ILE A 162 -8.22 17.07 -11.50
C ILE A 162 -7.79 18.42 -10.90
N SER A 163 -8.60 19.48 -11.05
CA SER A 163 -8.31 20.78 -10.42
C SER A 163 -8.59 20.78 -8.92
N ALA A 164 -9.58 20.01 -8.46
CA ALA A 164 -9.98 19.96 -7.06
C ALA A 164 -9.21 18.89 -6.28
N VAL A 165 -9.08 17.69 -6.84
CA VAL A 165 -8.38 16.57 -6.22
C VAL A 165 -7.60 15.83 -7.29
N ARG A 166 -6.28 15.73 -7.13
CA ARG A 166 -5.42 15.07 -8.11
C ARG A 166 -4.55 14.00 -7.47
N LEU A 167 -4.72 12.76 -7.94
CA LEU A 167 -3.77 11.69 -7.64
C LEU A 167 -2.46 11.90 -8.40
N THR A 168 -1.38 12.07 -7.66
CA THR A 168 -0.01 12.11 -8.19
C THR A 168 0.64 10.76 -7.99
N VAL A 169 1.11 10.13 -9.07
CA VAL A 169 1.83 8.86 -9.04
C VAL A 169 3.32 9.16 -9.02
N SER A 170 4.00 8.91 -7.89
CA SER A 170 5.45 9.11 -7.77
C SER A 170 6.23 7.85 -8.11
N THR A 171 5.64 6.69 -7.85
CA THR A 171 6.26 5.37 -8.10
C THR A 171 5.24 4.49 -8.79
N ILE A 172 5.68 3.81 -9.86
CA ILE A 172 4.88 2.82 -10.55
C ILE A 172 5.76 1.73 -11.13
N SER A 173 5.34 0.48 -10.98
CA SER A 173 6.03 -0.66 -11.55
C SER A 173 5.10 -1.85 -11.68
N ALA A 174 5.26 -2.60 -12.76
CA ALA A 174 4.58 -3.88 -12.96
C ALA A 174 5.62 -4.99 -13.17
N HIS A 175 5.44 -6.09 -12.45
CA HIS A 175 6.34 -7.23 -12.47
C HIS A 175 5.54 -8.50 -12.66
N LEU A 176 5.94 -9.33 -13.61
CA LEU A 176 5.50 -10.72 -13.68
C LEU A 176 6.44 -11.54 -12.80
N LEU A 177 5.93 -11.96 -11.65
CA LEU A 177 6.62 -12.81 -10.69
C LEU A 177 6.45 -14.26 -11.14
N HIS A 178 7.55 -14.99 -11.30
CA HIS A 178 7.52 -16.37 -11.76
C HIS A 178 7.78 -17.30 -10.59
N ASP A 179 6.78 -18.08 -10.19
CA ASP A 179 6.92 -19.18 -9.26
C ASP A 179 7.05 -20.50 -10.05
N PRO A 180 7.53 -21.61 -9.46
CA PRO A 180 7.60 -22.88 -10.16
C PRO A 180 6.26 -23.36 -10.68
N TYR A 181 5.13 -22.96 -10.07
CA TYR A 181 3.77 -23.46 -10.30
C TYR A 181 2.73 -22.44 -10.81
N ASP A 182 3.08 -21.16 -10.88
CA ASP A 182 2.21 -20.12 -11.39
C ASP A 182 3.05 -18.88 -11.75
N SER A 183 2.39 -17.90 -12.35
CA SER A 183 2.98 -16.57 -12.47
C SER A 183 1.98 -15.56 -11.94
N ARG A 184 2.46 -14.59 -11.18
CA ARG A 184 1.62 -13.54 -10.60
C ARG A 184 2.04 -12.21 -11.18
N LEU A 185 1.11 -11.53 -11.86
CA LEU A 185 1.32 -10.13 -12.19
C LEU A 185 1.16 -9.33 -10.90
N ARG A 186 2.15 -8.51 -10.57
CA ARG A 186 2.08 -7.55 -9.48
C ARG A 186 2.22 -6.15 -10.02
N VAL A 187 1.33 -5.24 -9.64
CA VAL A 187 1.38 -3.83 -9.98
C VAL A 187 1.42 -3.02 -8.69
N HIS A 188 2.55 -2.34 -8.49
CA HIS A 188 2.79 -1.49 -7.34
C HIS A 188 2.75 -0.02 -7.76
N LEU A 189 1.98 0.76 -7.02
CA LEU A 189 1.82 2.19 -7.19
C LEU A 189 1.95 2.90 -5.85
N ALA A 190 2.57 4.06 -5.84
CA ALA A 190 2.58 4.92 -4.66
C ALA A 190 2.64 6.39 -5.07
N GLY A 191 2.16 7.26 -4.18
CA GLY A 191 2.15 8.68 -4.45
C GLY A 191 1.49 9.52 -3.37
N SER A 192 0.99 10.67 -3.81
CA SER A 192 0.28 11.63 -2.97
C SER A 192 -0.96 12.18 -3.67
N VAL A 193 -1.82 12.86 -2.92
CA VAL A 193 -2.93 13.64 -3.48
C VAL A 193 -2.58 15.13 -3.39
N GLU A 194 -2.72 15.85 -4.49
CA GLU A 194 -2.74 17.32 -4.49
C GLU A 194 -4.17 17.79 -4.24
N ILE A 195 -4.33 18.78 -3.36
CA ILE A 195 -5.62 19.35 -2.97
C ILE A 195 -5.73 20.76 -3.57
N GLY A 196 -6.81 21.00 -4.30
CA GLY A 196 -7.16 22.29 -4.90
C GLY A 196 -7.73 23.29 -3.90
N ALA A 197 -8.29 24.38 -4.41
CA ALA A 197 -8.93 25.40 -3.58
C ALA A 197 -10.26 24.91 -2.99
N PRO A 198 -10.71 25.47 -1.85
CA PRO A 198 -11.98 25.12 -1.23
C PRO A 198 -13.18 25.23 -2.19
N GLU A 199 -13.20 26.24 -3.05
CA GLU A 199 -14.26 26.45 -4.04
C GLU A 199 -14.26 25.37 -5.13
N GLU A 200 -13.10 24.85 -5.50
CA GLU A 200 -12.98 23.74 -6.46
C GLU A 200 -13.49 22.43 -5.84
N LEU A 201 -13.19 22.19 -4.57
CA LEU A 201 -13.73 21.07 -3.79
C LEU A 201 -15.26 21.16 -3.63
N LEU A 202 -15.78 22.37 -3.37
CA LEU A 202 -17.21 22.61 -3.28
C LEU A 202 -17.92 22.31 -4.60
N ALA A 203 -17.35 22.73 -5.74
CA ALA A 203 -17.91 22.44 -7.05
C ALA A 203 -18.03 20.93 -7.31
N VAL A 204 -17.02 20.15 -6.91
CA VAL A 204 -17.07 18.69 -6.98
C VAL A 204 -18.15 18.11 -6.06
N HIS A 205 -18.21 18.57 -4.81
CA HIS A 205 -19.21 18.14 -3.83
C HIS A 205 -20.65 18.39 -4.30
N LEU A 206 -20.92 19.57 -4.87
CA LEU A 206 -22.24 19.92 -5.43
C LEU A 206 -22.56 19.12 -6.70
N ALA A 207 -21.58 18.86 -7.56
CA ALA A 207 -21.76 18.06 -8.78
C ALA A 207 -22.12 16.58 -8.46
N ALA A 208 -21.55 16.03 -7.38
CA ALA A 208 -21.86 14.68 -6.92
C ALA A 208 -23.28 14.53 -6.32
N HIS A 209 -23.95 15.66 -5.99
CA HIS A 209 -25.26 15.67 -5.37
C HIS A 209 -26.25 16.51 -6.19
N ASP A 210 -26.83 15.91 -7.22
CA ASP A 210 -27.77 16.53 -8.17
C ASP A 210 -29.00 17.21 -7.53
N TRP A 211 -29.32 16.85 -6.28
CA TRP A 211 -30.41 17.42 -5.48
C TRP A 211 -30.03 18.67 -4.67
N ARG A 212 -28.74 19.02 -4.57
CA ARG A 212 -28.26 20.23 -3.86
C ARG A 212 -28.39 21.47 -4.75
N ASP A 213 -28.49 22.63 -4.10
CA ASP A 213 -28.47 23.92 -4.79
C ASP A 213 -27.06 24.17 -5.34
N GLN A 214 -26.95 24.34 -6.66
CA GLN A 214 -25.66 24.54 -7.32
C GLN A 214 -25.08 25.94 -7.08
N ASP A 215 -25.89 26.86 -6.54
CA ASP A 215 -25.47 28.21 -6.13
C ASP A 215 -25.08 28.27 -4.63
N SER A 216 -25.09 27.14 -3.91
CA SER A 216 -24.65 27.06 -2.51
C SER A 216 -23.21 27.56 -2.33
N THR A 217 -22.96 28.26 -1.21
CA THR A 217 -21.63 28.76 -0.86
C THR A 217 -20.90 27.83 0.11
N LEU A 218 -19.61 28.08 0.33
CA LEU A 218 -18.83 27.35 1.35
C LEU A 218 -19.47 27.48 2.74
N GLU A 219 -20.04 28.64 3.08
CA GLU A 219 -20.69 28.85 4.38
C GLU A 219 -21.96 28.00 4.54
N ASP A 220 -22.65 27.69 3.44
CA ASP A 220 -23.90 26.92 3.45
C ASP A 220 -23.65 25.41 3.59
N GLU A 221 -22.54 24.93 3.03
CA GLU A 221 -22.28 23.50 2.82
C GLU A 221 -21.25 22.92 3.80
N CYS A 222 -20.39 23.74 4.40
CA CYS A 222 -19.40 23.26 5.36
C CYS A 222 -20.04 22.76 6.67
N PRO A 223 -19.51 21.68 7.27
CA PRO A 223 -18.43 20.82 6.77
C PRO A 223 -18.91 19.80 5.74
N PHE A 224 -18.04 19.43 4.80
CA PHE A 224 -18.29 18.37 3.82
C PHE A 224 -17.01 17.60 3.49
N ASP A 225 -17.15 16.52 2.72
CA ASP A 225 -16.08 15.63 2.30
C ASP A 225 -16.11 15.45 0.78
N VAL A 226 -14.95 15.43 0.14
CA VAL A 226 -14.81 15.10 -1.30
C VAL A 226 -14.10 13.77 -1.45
N SER A 227 -14.74 12.82 -2.15
CA SER A 227 -14.15 11.52 -2.45
C SER A 227 -12.88 11.63 -3.28
N LEU A 228 -11.93 10.75 -3.03
CA LEU A 228 -10.71 10.69 -3.83
C LEU A 228 -10.94 9.95 -5.16
N PRO A 229 -10.27 10.37 -6.25
CA PRO A 229 -10.20 9.56 -7.47
C PRO A 229 -9.69 8.14 -7.16
N GLY A 230 -10.04 7.18 -8.01
CA GLY A 230 -9.56 5.80 -7.95
C GLY A 230 -8.61 5.43 -9.07
N LEU A 231 -8.23 4.16 -9.09
CA LEU A 231 -7.40 3.58 -10.15
C LEU A 231 -8.09 2.38 -10.78
N VAL A 232 -7.97 2.24 -12.10
CA VAL A 232 -8.28 1.02 -12.84
C VAL A 232 -6.99 0.49 -13.45
N VAL A 233 -6.61 -0.73 -13.10
CA VAL A 233 -5.40 -1.40 -13.58
C VAL A 233 -5.79 -2.44 -14.63
N GLU A 234 -5.37 -2.22 -15.87
CA GLU A 234 -5.63 -3.08 -17.03
C GLU A 234 -4.35 -3.82 -17.42
N ALA A 235 -4.39 -5.15 -17.45
CA ALA A 235 -3.31 -5.99 -17.97
C ALA A 235 -3.62 -6.42 -19.40
N LEU A 236 -2.72 -6.15 -20.35
CA LEU A 236 -2.95 -6.40 -21.78
C LEU A 236 -1.99 -7.46 -22.34
N GLY A 237 -2.52 -8.33 -23.18
CA GLY A 237 -1.77 -9.36 -23.92
C GLY A 237 -1.07 -8.82 -25.16
N GLY A 238 -0.29 -9.69 -25.82
CA GLY A 238 0.53 -9.34 -26.99
C GLY A 238 -0.25 -8.84 -28.22
N ASP A 239 -1.52 -9.23 -28.36
CA ASP A 239 -2.45 -8.78 -29.40
C ASP A 239 -3.26 -7.53 -28.99
N GLY A 240 -3.04 -7.02 -27.78
CA GLY A 240 -3.77 -5.91 -27.20
C GLY A 240 -5.09 -6.30 -26.53
N ALA A 241 -5.43 -7.59 -26.41
CA ALA A 241 -6.59 -8.03 -25.67
C ALA A 241 -6.45 -7.73 -24.17
N LEU A 242 -7.56 -7.32 -23.54
CA LEU A 242 -7.66 -7.18 -22.10
C LEU A 242 -7.66 -8.57 -21.45
N LEU A 243 -6.67 -8.82 -20.59
CA LEU A 243 -6.51 -10.08 -19.87
C LEU A 243 -7.08 -10.00 -18.46
N SER A 244 -6.90 -8.86 -17.80
CA SER A 244 -7.39 -8.61 -16.46
C SER A 244 -7.63 -7.11 -16.25
N GLU A 245 -8.58 -6.80 -15.38
CA GLU A 245 -8.95 -5.47 -14.94
C GLU A 245 -9.16 -5.50 -13.43
N THR A 246 -8.64 -4.50 -12.73
CA THR A 246 -8.79 -4.39 -11.28
C THR A 246 -9.01 -2.93 -10.90
N GLU A 247 -10.13 -2.68 -10.22
CA GLU A 247 -10.48 -1.39 -9.64
C GLU A 247 -9.88 -1.28 -8.24
N ILE A 248 -9.33 -0.10 -7.94
CA ILE A 248 -8.71 0.22 -6.66
C ILE A 248 -9.37 1.50 -6.17
N SER A 249 -10.11 1.36 -5.06
CA SER A 249 -10.66 2.47 -4.31
C SER A 249 -9.92 2.61 -2.99
N PHE A 250 -9.47 3.83 -2.67
CA PHE A 250 -8.77 4.10 -1.42
C PHE A 250 -9.71 4.30 -0.23
N TYR A 251 -11.03 4.36 -0.46
CA TYR A 251 -12.06 4.63 0.55
C TYR A 251 -11.78 5.87 1.44
N GLY A 252 -11.03 6.83 0.90
CA GLY A 252 -10.65 8.07 1.56
C GLY A 252 -11.41 9.27 1.01
N SER A 253 -11.46 10.33 1.81
CA SER A 253 -11.99 11.64 1.43
C SER A 253 -11.03 12.77 1.83
N ILE A 254 -11.14 13.91 1.15
CA ILE A 254 -10.59 15.18 1.60
C ILE A 254 -11.66 15.88 2.44
N PRO A 255 -11.46 16.04 3.75
CA PRO A 255 -12.41 16.79 4.56
C PRO A 255 -12.23 18.29 4.34
N VAL A 256 -13.36 19.00 4.29
CA VAL A 256 -13.42 20.47 4.30
C VAL A 256 -14.11 20.88 5.59
N GLY A 257 -13.34 21.55 6.46
CA GLY A 257 -13.80 22.00 7.78
C GLY A 257 -14.74 23.20 7.72
N GLU A 258 -15.10 23.71 8.89
CA GLU A 258 -15.86 24.97 9.00
C GLU A 258 -15.10 26.10 8.29
N ALA A 259 -15.85 27.02 7.65
CA ALA A 259 -15.30 28.15 6.89
C ALA A 259 -14.33 27.75 5.74
N GLY A 260 -14.40 26.51 5.24
CA GLY A 260 -13.55 26.05 4.14
C GLY A 260 -12.13 25.69 4.55
N GLU A 261 -11.87 25.40 5.83
CA GLU A 261 -10.54 24.97 6.29
C GLU A 261 -10.12 23.68 5.61
N LEU A 262 -8.92 23.68 5.03
CA LEU A 262 -8.33 22.52 4.35
C LEU A 262 -7.26 21.84 5.21
N PRO A 263 -7.03 20.53 5.00
CA PRO A 263 -5.90 19.82 5.57
C PRO A 263 -4.57 20.51 5.26
N VAL A 264 -3.61 20.41 6.18
CA VAL A 264 -2.31 21.08 6.04
C VAL A 264 -1.46 20.48 4.91
N ARG A 265 -1.83 19.28 4.44
CA ARG A 265 -1.12 18.49 3.43
C ARG A 265 -2.09 17.59 2.66
N GLY A 266 -1.60 17.06 1.55
CA GLY A 266 -2.24 15.93 0.88
C GLY A 266 -1.99 14.59 1.59
N PRO A 267 -2.93 13.62 1.48
CA PRO A 267 -2.67 12.24 1.87
C PRO A 267 -1.60 11.59 0.97
N ARG A 268 -0.78 10.75 1.57
CA ARG A 268 0.11 9.81 0.86
C ARG A 268 -0.57 8.45 0.76
N TRP A 269 -0.39 7.80 -0.37
CA TRP A 269 -1.07 6.55 -0.67
C TRP A 269 -0.14 5.51 -1.27
N ILE A 270 -0.54 4.26 -1.10
CA ILE A 270 0.05 3.08 -1.75
C ILE A 270 -1.06 2.18 -2.27
N ALA A 271 -0.83 1.58 -3.42
CA ALA A 271 -1.63 0.49 -3.94
C ALA A 271 -0.71 -0.64 -4.41
N ASP A 272 -1.05 -1.88 -4.07
CA ASP A 272 -0.34 -3.08 -4.49
C ASP A 272 -1.37 -4.16 -4.83
N THR A 273 -1.53 -4.42 -6.11
CA THR A 273 -2.49 -5.41 -6.64
C THR A 273 -1.75 -6.55 -7.33
N GLY A 274 -2.28 -7.75 -7.15
CA GLY A 274 -1.79 -8.97 -7.72
C GLY A 274 -2.86 -9.67 -8.54
N TYR A 275 -2.42 -10.34 -9.60
CA TYR A 275 -3.28 -11.18 -10.41
C TYR A 275 -2.56 -12.49 -10.72
N ASP A 276 -3.11 -13.60 -10.21
CA ASP A 276 -2.59 -14.93 -10.48
C ASP A 276 -2.96 -15.35 -11.91
N LEU A 277 -1.93 -15.65 -12.70
CA LEU A 277 -2.07 -16.17 -14.06
C LEU A 277 -1.96 -17.70 -14.01
N PRO A 278 -3.01 -18.44 -14.35
CA PRO A 278 -2.87 -19.87 -14.56
C PRO A 278 -1.90 -20.09 -15.74
N TYR A 279 -1.09 -21.14 -15.69
CA TYR A 279 -0.10 -21.44 -16.73
C TYR A 279 -0.59 -21.49 -18.18
N THR A 280 -1.89 -21.72 -18.37
CA THR A 280 -2.50 -21.77 -19.70
C THR A 280 -2.96 -20.41 -20.20
N ALA A 281 -2.99 -19.39 -19.34
CA ALA A 281 -3.36 -18.04 -19.72
C ALA A 281 -2.24 -17.40 -20.56
N PRO A 282 -2.60 -16.53 -21.53
CA PRO A 282 -1.61 -15.67 -22.17
C PRO A 282 -0.96 -14.76 -21.12
N GLU A 283 0.36 -14.56 -21.24
CA GLU A 283 1.08 -13.63 -20.36
C GLU A 283 0.81 -12.17 -20.74
N PRO A 284 0.69 -11.27 -19.75
CA PRO A 284 0.60 -9.84 -20.00
C PRO A 284 1.93 -9.30 -20.54
N VAL A 285 1.85 -8.37 -21.49
CA VAL A 285 3.02 -7.70 -22.08
C VAL A 285 3.13 -6.23 -21.68
N ARG A 286 2.05 -5.65 -21.17
CA ARG A 286 1.98 -4.26 -20.68
C ARG A 286 0.84 -4.07 -19.71
N VAL A 287 0.94 -3.03 -18.89
CA VAL A 287 -0.10 -2.59 -17.96
C VAL A 287 -0.50 -1.15 -18.29
N ILE A 288 -1.80 -0.86 -18.25
CA ILE A 288 -2.32 0.51 -18.28
C ILE A 288 -2.96 0.78 -16.92
N VAL A 289 -2.62 1.92 -16.32
CA VAL A 289 -3.27 2.42 -15.10
C VAL A 289 -4.04 3.66 -15.46
N ARG A 290 -5.35 3.63 -15.21
CA ARG A 290 -6.24 4.77 -15.42
C ARG A 290 -6.59 5.40 -14.09
N ILE A 291 -6.41 6.70 -14.00
CA ILE A 291 -6.97 7.49 -12.88
C ILE A 291 -8.38 7.91 -13.30
N VAL A 292 -9.38 7.61 -12.48
CA VAL A 292 -10.80 7.89 -12.78
C VAL A 292 -11.46 8.55 -11.57
N ASP A 293 -12.57 9.26 -11.80
CA ASP A 293 -13.33 9.85 -10.69
C ASP A 293 -13.95 8.75 -9.81
N ALA A 294 -14.24 9.06 -8.55
CA ALA A 294 -14.74 8.07 -7.59
C ALA A 294 -16.07 7.42 -8.02
N ASP A 295 -16.91 8.15 -8.74
CA ASP A 295 -18.21 7.70 -9.23
C ASP A 295 -18.12 6.80 -10.47
N ASP A 296 -16.93 6.73 -11.10
CA ASP A 296 -16.65 5.89 -12.27
C ASP A 296 -15.97 4.54 -11.90
N LEU A 297 -15.80 4.28 -10.60
CA LEU A 297 -15.33 2.99 -10.05
C LEU A 297 -16.47 2.04 -9.71
#